data_AF-A0AAV5H1T6-F1
#
_entry.id   AF-A0AAV5H1T6-F1
#
_cell.length_a   1.000
_cell.length_b   1.000
_cell.length_c   1.000
_cell.angle_alpha   90.00
_cell.angle_beta   90.00
_cell.angle_gamma   90.00
#
_symmetry.space_group_name_H-M   'P 1'
#
loop_
_entity.id
_entity.type
_entity.pdbx_description
1 polymer ?
#
loop_
_entity_poly.entity_id
_entity_poly.type
_entity_poly.pdbx_seq_one_letter_code
_entity_poly.pdbx_strand_id
1 'polypeptide(L)' 'MSFRLFATLLHIFAKTMVRQQRIPFEVALDVPNAETLTAIDDVNHGRNLSKSFHSVTELMEDLNA' A
#
# COMPACT_ATOMS: atom_id res chain seq x y z
N MET A 1 0.61 -26.54 25.04
CA MET A 1 1.66 -25.50 25.10
C MET A 1 1.56 -24.47 23.96
N SER A 2 1.17 -24.87 22.73
CA SER A 2 1.15 -23.98 21.53
C SER A 2 0.16 -22.80 21.57
N PHE A 3 -1.05 -22.97 22.12
CA PHE A 3 -2.09 -21.93 22.10
C PHE A 3 -1.72 -20.66 22.91
N ARG A 4 -1.05 -20.81 24.06
CA ARG A 4 -0.64 -19.67 24.89
C ARG A 4 0.38 -18.78 24.18
N LEU A 5 1.34 -19.36 23.47
CA LEU A 5 2.34 -18.60 22.73
C LEU A 5 1.72 -17.78 21.60
N PHE A 6 0.76 -18.36 20.87
CA PHE A 6 0.01 -17.65 19.83
C PHE A 6 -0.72 -16.42 20.38
N ALA A 7 -1.47 -16.59 21.48
CA ALA A 7 -2.18 -15.47 22.11
C ALA A 7 -1.23 -14.38 22.62
N THR A 8 -0.07 -14.76 23.18
CA THR A 8 0.95 -13.80 23.62
C THR A 8 1.52 -13.00 22.45
N LEU A 9 1.82 -13.64 21.32
CA LEU A 9 2.32 -12.96 20.11
C LEU A 9 1.30 -11.97 19.55
N LEU A 10 0.04 -12.38 19.42
CA LEU A 10 -1.04 -11.48 19.00
C LEU A 10 -1.17 -10.26 19.90
N HIS A 11 -1.08 -10.45 21.23
CA HIS A 11 -1.16 -9.35 22.19
C HIS A 11 -0.02 -8.35 22.01
N ILE A 12 1.21 -8.84 21.82
CA ILE A 12 2.40 -8.00 21.61
C ILE A 12 2.27 -7.24 20.28
N PHE A 13 1.83 -7.89 19.20
CA PHE A 13 1.62 -7.24 17.91
C PHE A 13 0.52 -6.18 17.98
N ALA A 14 -0.61 -6.46 18.63
CA ALA A 14 -1.69 -5.50 18.81
C ALA A 14 -1.21 -4.23 19.54
N LYS A 15 -0.47 -4.38 20.65
CA LYS A 15 0.12 -3.24 21.36
C LYS A 15 1.10 -2.46 20.47
N THR A 16 1.87 -3.16 19.66
CA THR A 16 2.87 -2.53 18.78
C THR A 16 2.19 -1.76 17.64
N MET A 17 1.13 -2.31 17.04
CA MET A 17 0.31 -1.65 16.03
C MET A 17 -0.28 -0.33 16.53
N VAL A 18 -0.92 -0.36 17.70
CA VAL A 18 -1.54 0.85 18.27
C VAL A 18 -0.49 1.90 18.62
N ARG A 19 0.64 1.50 19.21
CA ARG A 19 1.70 2.44 19.63
C ARG A 19 2.42 3.11 18.46
N GLN A 20 2.61 2.38 17.36
CA GLN A 20 3.39 2.85 16.20
C GLN A 20 2.54 3.28 15.01
N GLN A 21 1.22 3.12 15.09
CA GLN A 21 0.27 3.39 14.00
C GLN A 21 0.69 2.75 12.66
N ARG A 22 1.29 1.55 12.72
CA ARG A 22 1.76 0.80 11.55
C ARG A 22 1.73 -0.71 11.82
N ILE A 23 1.81 -1.49 10.74
CA ILE A 23 1.98 -2.94 10.83
C ILE A 23 3.42 -3.24 11.31
N PRO A 24 3.62 -4.05 12.36
CA PRO A 24 4.93 -4.28 12.99
C PRO A 24 5.75 -5.36 12.29
N PHE A 25 5.51 -5.55 10.99
CA PHE A 25 6.23 -6.44 10.09
C PHE A 25 6.05 -5.91 8.67
N GLU A 26 6.96 -6.29 7.79
CA GLU A 26 6.87 -5.96 6.38
C GLU A 26 5.73 -6.75 5.74
N VAL A 27 4.83 -6.05 5.03
CA VAL A 27 3.80 -6.67 4.20
C VAL A 27 4.32 -6.62 2.77
N ALA A 28 5.20 -7.56 2.45
CA ALA A 28 5.72 -7.74 1.10
C ALA A 28 5.06 -8.97 0.47
N LEU A 29 4.51 -8.78 -0.72
CA LEU A 29 4.34 -9.86 -1.68
C LEU A 29 5.58 -9.84 -2.57
N ASP A 30 6.14 -11.02 -2.88
CA ASP A 30 7.25 -11.10 -3.85
C ASP A 30 6.84 -10.55 -5.23
N VAL A 31 5.54 -10.61 -5.54
CA VAL A 31 4.93 -10.09 -6.76
C VAL A 31 3.79 -9.14 -6.37
N PRO A 32 3.73 -7.92 -6.93
CA PRO A 32 2.60 -7.00 -6.70
C PRO A 32 1.25 -7.65 -7.02
N ASN A 33 0.17 -7.12 -6.43
CA ASN A 33 -1.17 -7.61 -6.76
C ASN A 33 -1.52 -7.34 -8.24
N ALA A 34 -2.56 -8.01 -8.74
CA ALA A 34 -2.95 -7.93 -10.15
C ALA A 34 -3.28 -6.50 -10.62
N GLU A 35 -3.89 -5.70 -9.76
CA GLU A 35 -4.21 -4.29 -10.03
C GLU A 35 -2.93 -3.46 -10.23
N THR A 36 -1.95 -3.63 -9.34
CA THR A 36 -0.65 -2.94 -9.42
C THR A 36 0.13 -3.37 -10.67
N LEU A 37 0.13 -4.67 -10.98
CA LEU A 37 0.76 -5.18 -12.21
C LEU A 37 0.12 -4.58 -13.47
N THR A 38 -1.21 -4.44 -13.48
CA THR A 38 -1.94 -3.84 -14.60
C THR A 38 -1.59 -2.36 -14.75
N ALA A 39 -1.55 -1.60 -13.65
CA ALA A 39 -1.14 -0.20 -13.67
C ALA A 39 0.30 -0.01 -14.19
N ILE A 40 1.22 -0.91 -13.81
CA ILE A 40 2.61 -0.91 -14.32
C ILE A 40 2.63 -1.21 -15.83
N ASP A 41 1.87 -2.20 -16.27
CA ASP A 41 1.78 -2.59 -17.69
C ASP A 41 1.18 -1.48 -18.56
N ASP A 42 0.15 -0.79 -18.07
CA ASP A 42 -0.48 0.36 -18.72
C ASP A 42 0.53 1.51 -18.91
N VAL A 43 1.35 1.80 -17.89
CA VAL A 43 2.44 2.79 -17.99
C VAL A 43 3.50 2.37 -19.01
N ASN A 44 3.96 1.11 -18.98
CA ASN A 44 4.98 0.62 -19.89
C ASN A 44 4.54 0.62 -21.36
N HIS A 45 3.24 0.45 -21.61
CA HIS A 45 2.66 0.39 -22.96
C HIS A 45 1.93 1.68 -23.37
N GLY A 46 1.96 2.73 -22.55
CA GLY A 46 1.30 4.01 -22.84
C GLY A 46 -0.22 3.89 -23.00
N ARG A 47 -0.85 2.97 -22.27
CA ARG A 47 -2.31 2.74 -22.29
C ARG A 47 -2.94 3.27 -21.02
N ASN A 48 -4.21 3.67 -21.10
CA ASN A 48 -5.02 4.02 -19.92
C ASN A 48 -4.37 5.07 -18.99
N LEU A 49 -3.54 5.95 -19.56
CA LEU A 49 -2.87 7.02 -18.83
C LEU A 49 -3.78 8.24 -18.72
N SER A 50 -3.67 8.97 -17.61
CA SER A 50 -4.25 10.29 -17.49
C SER A 50 -3.51 11.31 -18.37
N LYS A 51 -4.10 12.50 -18.53
CA LYS A 51 -3.42 13.64 -19.17
C LYS A 51 -2.12 13.97 -18.42
N SER A 52 -1.15 14.50 -19.15
CA SER A 52 0.06 15.06 -18.52
C SER A 52 -0.27 16.41 -17.87
N PHE A 53 0.47 16.74 -16.82
CA PHE A 53 0.34 18.01 -16.09
C PHE A 53 1.64 18.81 -16.18
N HIS A 54 1.52 20.13 -16.26
CA HIS A 54 2.68 21.03 -16.36
C HIS A 54 3.07 21.65 -15.01
N SER A 55 2.22 21.51 -13.99
CA SER A 55 2.52 21.95 -12.62
C SER A 55 1.81 21.09 -11.58
N VAL A 56 2.35 21.09 -10.35
CA VAL A 56 1.70 20.43 -9.20
C VAL A 56 0.34 21.09 -8.89
N THR A 57 0.23 22.40 -9.08
CA THR A 57 -1.04 23.13 -8.87
C THR A 57 -2.13 22.60 -9.79
N GLU A 58 -1.84 22.47 -11.09
CA GLU A 58 -2.78 21.93 -12.08
C GLU A 58 -3.18 20.47 -11.76
N LEU A 59 -2.24 19.64 -11.32
CA LEU A 59 -2.51 18.26 -10.87
C LEU A 59 -3.45 18.23 -9.66
N MET A 60 -3.20 19.09 -8.66
CA MET A 60 -4.00 19.12 -7.44
C MET A 60 -5.40 19.71 -7.67
N GLU A 61 -5.55 20.64 -8.61
CA GLU A 61 -6.86 21.14 -9.06
C GLU A 61 -7.68 20.02 -9.69
N ASP A 62 -7.08 19.16 -10.52
CA ASP A 62 -7.77 18.03 -11.18
C ASP A 62 -8.12 16.90 -10.20
N LEU A 63 -7.28 16.64 -9.18
CA LEU A 63 -7.53 15.61 -8.16
C LEU A 63 -8.61 16.01 -7.13
N ASN A 64 -8.77 17.30 -6.86
CA ASN A 64 -9.74 17.82 -5.90
C ASN A 64 -11.08 18.19 -6.56
N ALA A 65 -11.22 17.98 -7.87
CA ALA A 65 -12.39 18.37 -8.67
C ALA A 65 -13.62 17.48 -8.46
#